data_AF-A0A2G5TMQ0-F1
#
_entry.id   AF-A0A2G5TMQ0-F1
#
_cell.length_a   1.000
_cell.length_b   1.000
_cell.length_c   1.000
_cell.angle_alpha   90.00
_cell.angle_beta   90.00
_cell.angle_gamma   90.00
#
_symmetry.space_group_name_H-M   'P 1'
#
loop_
_entity.id
_entity.type
_entity.pdbx_description
1 polymer ?
#
loop_
_entity_poly.entity_id
_entity_poly.type
_entity_poly.pdbx_seq_one_letter_code
_entity_poly.pdbx_strand_id
1 'polypeptide(L)'
;MGLDFNRGGSGGFRGGRGGGDRGGRGGFGGGGRGGGDRGGFRGGDRGGFRGGRGGGDRGGFRGGRGGGDRGGFGGRGSPRGGFGGRGSPRGGRGSPRGGRGGAGGMRGGKTVVVEPHRLGGVFIVKGKEDALATKNMVVGESVYGEKRVSVDDGAGSIEYRVWNPFRSKLAASIMGGLENTHIKPGTKLLYLGAASGTTVSHCSDVVGPEGIVYAVEFSHRSGRDLLGVAKKRPNVVPIVEDARHPHKYRMLVGMVDVIFSDVAQPDQARIVALNAQNFLRNGGHAVISIKANCIDSTAEPEAVFAGEVNKLKEEKFKPLEQVTLEPYERDHAVVVATYRPVKGKKV
;
A
#
# COMPACT_ATOMS: atom_id res chain seq x y z
N MET A 1 75.51 -7.29 -11.89
CA MET A 1 75.38 -8.71 -11.49
C MET A 1 73.91 -8.95 -11.18
N GLY A 2 73.09 -9.73 -11.84
CA GLY A 2 73.06 -10.58 -13.06
C GLY A 2 71.54 -10.88 -13.26
N LEU A 3 70.95 -10.88 -14.46
CA LEU A 3 70.89 -12.00 -15.43
C LEU A 3 70.45 -13.32 -14.73
N ASP A 4 69.38 -14.05 -15.07
CA ASP A 4 68.89 -14.56 -16.37
C ASP A 4 67.49 -15.23 -16.19
N PHE A 5 66.51 -15.08 -17.12
CA PHE A 5 66.09 -15.98 -18.23
C PHE A 5 65.62 -17.41 -17.91
N ASN A 6 64.34 -17.74 -18.24
CA ASN A 6 63.85 -18.78 -19.21
C ASN A 6 62.31 -18.86 -19.13
N ARG A 7 61.42 -18.80 -20.14
CA ARG A 7 61.27 -19.31 -21.53
C ARG A 7 61.08 -20.84 -21.70
N GLY A 8 60.03 -21.19 -22.44
CA GLY A 8 59.67 -22.51 -23.02
C GLY A 8 58.20 -22.86 -22.74
N GLY A 9 57.23 -22.83 -23.68
CA GLY A 9 57.20 -23.38 -25.05
C GLY A 9 56.73 -24.85 -24.94
N SER A 10 55.51 -25.28 -25.32
CA SER A 10 54.88 -25.36 -26.65
C SER A 10 54.61 -26.83 -27.03
N GLY A 11 53.41 -27.13 -27.56
CA GLY A 11 53.06 -28.34 -28.33
C GLY A 11 52.60 -29.53 -27.48
N GLY A 12 51.55 -30.30 -27.80
CA GLY A 12 50.79 -30.46 -29.04
C GLY A 12 50.63 -31.95 -29.36
N PHE A 13 49.42 -32.34 -29.77
CA PHE A 13 49.02 -33.53 -30.58
C PHE A 13 48.54 -34.84 -29.92
N ARG A 14 47.32 -35.23 -30.38
CA ARG A 14 46.78 -36.56 -30.81
C ARG A 14 46.70 -37.66 -29.74
N GLY A 15 45.69 -38.53 -29.68
CA GLY A 15 44.58 -38.91 -30.56
C GLY A 15 44.21 -40.39 -30.27
N GLY A 16 43.00 -40.82 -30.67
CA GLY A 16 42.57 -42.24 -30.72
C GLY A 16 41.42 -42.58 -29.75
N ARG A 17 40.17 -42.77 -30.19
CA ARG A 17 39.51 -43.90 -30.91
C ARG A 17 39.22 -45.16 -30.06
N GLY A 18 37.95 -45.56 -30.10
CA GLY A 18 37.38 -46.87 -29.72
C GLY A 18 36.04 -46.66 -29.00
N GLY A 19 34.84 -47.00 -29.51
CA GLY A 19 34.43 -48.01 -30.48
C GLY A 19 33.69 -49.12 -29.74
N GLY A 20 32.36 -49.23 -29.91
CA GLY A 20 31.56 -50.27 -29.25
C GLY A 20 30.05 -50.18 -29.46
N ASP A 21 29.60 -50.34 -30.71
CA ASP A 21 28.21 -50.63 -31.07
C ASP A 21 27.85 -52.09 -30.75
N ARG A 22 26.63 -52.32 -30.23
CA ARG A 22 25.89 -53.59 -30.36
C ARG A 22 24.40 -53.30 -30.59
N GLY A 23 23.95 -53.46 -31.83
CA GLY A 23 22.58 -53.91 -32.13
C GLY A 23 22.42 -55.39 -31.76
N GLY A 24 21.27 -56.04 -31.74
CA GLY A 24 19.91 -55.76 -32.20
C GLY A 24 19.21 -57.12 -32.45
N ARG A 25 17.94 -57.25 -32.06
CA ARG A 25 16.90 -58.28 -32.43
C ARG A 25 15.77 -58.10 -31.40
N GLY A 26 14.48 -57.90 -31.68
CA GLY A 26 13.65 -58.15 -32.86
C GLY A 26 12.53 -59.14 -32.50
N GLY A 27 11.26 -58.71 -32.47
CA GLY A 27 10.11 -59.59 -32.79
C GLY A 27 8.87 -59.66 -31.86
N PHE A 28 7.79 -59.01 -32.32
CA PHE A 28 6.36 -59.44 -32.43
C PHE A 28 5.46 -59.87 -31.24
N GLY A 29 4.21 -59.35 -31.32
CA GLY A 29 2.97 -59.87 -30.69
C GLY A 29 2.52 -59.06 -29.48
N GLY A 30 1.30 -58.55 -29.30
CA GLY A 30 -0.02 -58.84 -29.86
C GLY A 30 -1.04 -58.72 -28.72
N GLY A 31 -2.18 -58.05 -28.94
CA GLY A 31 -3.32 -57.96 -28.01
C GLY A 31 -3.18 -56.89 -26.93
N GLY A 32 -4.16 -56.04 -26.60
CA GLY A 32 -5.61 -56.15 -26.79
C GLY A 32 -6.31 -56.08 -25.43
N ARG A 33 -7.13 -55.03 -25.25
CA ARG A 33 -8.18 -54.85 -24.22
C ARG A 33 -7.67 -54.59 -22.78
N GLY A 34 -8.20 -53.66 -22.00
CA GLY A 34 -9.36 -52.78 -22.13
C GLY A 34 -9.94 -52.47 -20.75
N GLY A 35 -10.68 -51.37 -20.64
CA GLY A 35 -11.73 -51.14 -19.64
C GLY A 35 -11.30 -50.39 -18.36
N GLY A 36 -11.93 -49.27 -17.99
CA GLY A 36 -13.14 -48.69 -18.55
C GLY A 36 -13.45 -47.30 -18.02
N ASP A 37 -13.81 -46.42 -18.95
CA ASP A 37 -14.56 -45.21 -18.70
C ASP A 37 -16.05 -45.48 -18.92
N ARG A 38 -16.83 -44.86 -18.05
CA ARG A 38 -18.25 -45.08 -17.79
C ARG A 38 -19.12 -44.69 -18.99
N GLY A 39 -20.04 -45.59 -19.38
CA GLY A 39 -21.30 -45.21 -20.04
C GLY A 39 -22.16 -44.35 -19.09
N GLY A 40 -23.18 -43.61 -19.50
CA GLY A 40 -24.01 -43.65 -20.70
C GLY A 40 -25.45 -43.38 -20.26
N PHE A 41 -26.05 -42.29 -20.76
CA PHE A 41 -27.47 -42.03 -21.01
C PHE A 41 -28.55 -42.16 -19.91
N ARG A 42 -29.28 -41.06 -19.70
CA ARG A 42 -30.76 -40.86 -19.63
C ARG A 42 -30.99 -39.40 -19.15
N GLY A 43 -31.75 -38.50 -19.79
CA GLY A 43 -32.96 -38.64 -20.59
C GLY A 43 -34.20 -38.43 -19.70
N GLY A 44 -34.96 -37.35 -19.93
CA GLY A 44 -36.41 -37.30 -19.62
C GLY A 44 -36.91 -36.27 -18.59
N ASP A 45 -37.42 -35.15 -19.12
CA ASP A 45 -38.74 -34.54 -18.91
C ASP A 45 -39.51 -34.70 -17.57
N ARG A 46 -39.88 -33.55 -16.97
CA ARG A 46 -41.21 -33.19 -16.42
C ARG A 46 -41.31 -31.66 -16.51
N GLY A 47 -42.27 -31.02 -17.16
CA GLY A 47 -43.71 -31.31 -17.22
C GLY A 47 -44.46 -30.32 -16.32
N GLY A 48 -45.12 -29.32 -16.92
CA GLY A 48 -45.76 -28.19 -16.25
C GLY A 48 -47.19 -28.42 -15.72
N PHE A 49 -47.98 -27.33 -15.73
CA PHE A 49 -49.36 -27.12 -15.22
C PHE A 49 -49.43 -26.83 -13.71
N ARG A 50 -50.20 -25.89 -13.15
CA ARG A 50 -51.37 -25.03 -13.45
C ARG A 50 -51.31 -23.92 -12.36
N GLY A 51 -51.80 -22.69 -12.47
CA GLY A 51 -53.02 -22.16 -13.06
C GLY A 51 -53.25 -20.76 -12.47
N GLY A 52 -53.87 -19.87 -13.24
CA GLY A 52 -54.21 -18.51 -12.82
C GLY A 52 -55.56 -18.38 -12.10
N ARG A 53 -55.75 -17.22 -11.46
CA ARG A 53 -57.02 -16.51 -11.15
C ARG A 53 -56.62 -15.13 -10.62
N GLY A 54 -56.98 -14.02 -11.27
CA GLY A 54 -58.26 -13.30 -11.09
C GLY A 54 -58.18 -12.48 -9.79
N GLY A 55 -58.17 -11.15 -9.75
CA GLY A 55 -59.09 -10.20 -10.38
C GLY A 55 -60.14 -9.75 -9.36
N GLY A 56 -60.27 -8.44 -9.10
CA GLY A 56 -61.51 -7.86 -8.56
C GLY A 56 -61.43 -7.05 -7.25
N ASP A 57 -61.82 -5.79 -7.41
CA ASP A 57 -62.17 -4.70 -6.50
C ASP A 57 -62.92 -4.99 -5.18
N ARG A 58 -62.73 -4.08 -4.20
CA ARG A 58 -63.67 -3.51 -3.19
C ARG A 58 -62.83 -2.67 -2.21
N GLY A 59 -63.04 -1.38 -1.93
CA GLY A 59 -64.27 -0.62 -1.83
C GLY A 59 -64.74 -0.52 -0.37
N GLY A 60 -64.56 0.63 0.29
CA GLY A 60 -65.57 1.17 1.22
C GLY A 60 -65.25 1.38 2.72
N PHE A 61 -65.05 2.66 3.09
CA PHE A 61 -65.66 3.45 4.19
C PHE A 61 -65.73 2.97 5.67
N ARG A 62 -65.17 3.83 6.56
CA ARG A 62 -65.74 4.48 7.78
C ARG A 62 -64.55 5.00 8.61
N GLY A 63 -64.44 6.21 9.18
CA GLY A 63 -65.31 7.36 9.40
C GLY A 63 -64.95 7.98 10.77
N GLY A 64 -64.87 9.32 10.90
CA GLY A 64 -65.09 10.01 12.19
C GLY A 64 -64.29 11.27 12.57
N ARG A 65 -65.00 12.42 12.58
CA ARG A 65 -64.84 13.69 13.36
C ARG A 65 -63.68 14.65 13.01
N GLY A 66 -63.85 15.97 12.85
CA GLY A 66 -65.01 16.89 12.96
C GLY A 66 -64.56 18.36 13.18
N GLY A 67 -65.36 19.34 12.70
CA GLY A 67 -65.32 20.81 13.00
C GLY A 67 -64.41 21.65 12.07
N GLY A 68 -64.88 22.59 11.22
CA GLY A 68 -65.66 23.82 11.49
C GLY A 68 -64.67 24.96 11.84
N ASP A 69 -64.57 26.14 11.23
CA ASP A 69 -65.51 27.03 10.54
C ASP A 69 -64.74 28.21 9.88
N ARG A 70 -65.32 28.79 8.81
CA ARG A 70 -65.34 30.21 8.35
C ARG A 70 -64.00 30.90 7.98
N GLY A 71 -63.80 31.36 6.75
CA GLY A 71 -64.53 32.43 6.02
C GLY A 71 -63.60 33.66 5.94
N GLY A 72 -63.51 34.53 4.94
CA GLY A 72 -64.20 34.81 3.69
C GLY A 72 -63.47 36.02 3.04
N PHE A 73 -63.68 36.23 1.74
CA PHE A 73 -63.02 37.21 0.88
C PHE A 73 -63.29 38.70 1.22
N GLY A 74 -62.36 39.58 0.83
CA GLY A 74 -62.72 40.83 0.13
C GLY A 74 -62.17 42.17 0.67
N GLY A 75 -61.34 42.84 -0.16
CA GLY A 75 -61.64 44.20 -0.61
C GLY A 75 -61.04 45.44 0.11
N ARG A 76 -60.19 46.16 -0.64
CA ARG A 76 -60.05 47.63 -0.76
C ARG A 76 -59.72 48.50 0.47
N GLY A 77 -58.65 49.29 0.33
CA GLY A 77 -58.63 50.68 0.84
C GLY A 77 -57.29 51.16 1.40
N SER A 78 -56.50 51.88 0.58
CA SER A 78 -55.66 52.99 1.07
C SER A 78 -56.50 54.27 1.05
N PRO A 79 -56.25 55.28 1.91
CA PRO A 79 -55.30 56.34 1.51
C PRO A 79 -54.62 57.16 2.65
N ARG A 80 -53.69 58.05 2.23
CA ARG A 80 -53.04 59.20 2.93
C ARG A 80 -51.93 58.82 3.94
N GLY A 81 -50.70 59.34 3.91
CA GLY A 81 -50.08 60.62 3.46
C GLY A 81 -49.16 61.06 4.62
N GLY A 82 -47.99 61.70 4.53
CA GLY A 82 -47.11 62.18 3.48
C GLY A 82 -45.79 62.70 4.11
N PHE A 83 -44.75 62.85 3.28
CA PHE A 83 -43.63 63.80 3.28
C PHE A 83 -42.63 64.01 4.44
N GLY A 84 -41.34 63.83 4.09
CA GLY A 84 -40.19 64.69 4.43
C GLY A 84 -39.31 64.18 5.58
N GLY A 85 -37.98 64.05 5.50
CA GLY A 85 -36.96 64.39 4.53
C GLY A 85 -35.59 64.49 5.25
N ARG A 86 -34.50 64.20 4.52
CA ARG A 86 -33.05 64.39 4.81
C ARG A 86 -32.27 63.34 5.63
N GLY A 87 -31.27 62.74 4.95
CA GLY A 87 -29.96 62.42 5.53
C GLY A 87 -29.44 61.00 5.32
N SER A 88 -28.81 60.71 4.18
CA SER A 88 -27.87 59.57 4.03
C SER A 88 -26.50 59.90 4.68
N PRO A 89 -25.51 58.99 4.86
CA PRO A 89 -25.42 57.64 4.26
C PRO A 89 -24.80 56.50 5.11
N ARG A 90 -24.97 55.27 4.57
CA ARG A 90 -24.04 54.12 4.62
C ARG A 90 -23.70 53.48 5.98
N GLY A 91 -24.27 52.28 6.18
CA GLY A 91 -23.74 51.27 7.10
C GLY A 91 -24.26 49.88 6.73
N GLY A 92 -23.61 49.22 5.77
CA GLY A 92 -23.94 47.86 5.35
C GLY A 92 -23.72 46.85 6.47
N ARG A 93 -24.77 46.10 6.81
CA ARG A 93 -24.71 44.90 7.64
C ARG A 93 -23.93 43.80 6.92
N GLY A 94 -22.71 43.55 7.37
CA GLY A 94 -21.96 42.32 7.10
C GLY A 94 -21.88 41.49 8.39
N SER A 95 -22.58 40.37 8.43
CA SER A 95 -22.53 39.40 9.52
C SER A 95 -21.12 38.83 9.69
N PRO A 96 -20.52 38.78 10.90
CA PRO A 96 -19.24 38.12 11.10
C PRO A 96 -19.45 36.61 11.14
N ARG A 97 -19.08 35.92 10.06
CA ARG A 97 -19.04 34.45 10.00
C ARG A 97 -17.84 33.99 10.82
N GLY A 98 -18.12 33.23 11.88
CA GLY A 98 -17.16 32.78 12.88
C GLY A 98 -15.92 32.10 12.29
N GLY A 99 -14.75 32.65 12.63
CA GLY A 99 -13.46 32.00 12.48
C GLY A 99 -13.22 31.05 13.64
N ARG A 100 -13.65 29.79 13.49
CA ARG A 100 -13.27 28.70 14.39
C ARG A 100 -11.84 28.30 14.03
N GLY A 101 -10.91 28.52 14.97
CA GLY A 101 -9.50 28.19 14.83
C GLY A 101 -9.29 26.73 14.44
N GLY A 102 -8.83 26.52 13.21
CA GLY A 102 -8.26 25.27 12.75
C GLY A 102 -6.73 25.36 12.87
N ALA A 103 -6.14 24.33 13.46
CA ALA A 103 -4.71 24.14 13.69
C ALA A 103 -3.86 24.62 12.49
N GLY A 104 -2.89 25.48 12.79
CA GLY A 104 -2.10 26.22 11.83
C GLY A 104 -1.10 25.37 11.06
N GLY A 105 -1.56 24.57 10.10
CA GLY A 105 -0.67 23.91 9.16
C GLY A 105 0.16 24.94 8.37
N MET A 106 1.44 24.61 8.14
CA MET A 106 2.43 25.40 7.39
C MET A 106 1.86 26.11 6.14
N ARG A 107 1.67 27.43 6.19
CA ARG A 107 1.19 28.24 5.05
C ARG A 107 2.26 28.27 3.95
N GLY A 108 1.85 28.07 2.69
CA GLY A 108 2.74 28.16 1.52
C GLY A 108 3.34 29.57 1.35
N GLY A 109 4.55 29.64 0.78
CA GLY A 109 5.23 30.91 0.48
C GLY A 109 6.32 31.35 1.48
N LYS A 110 6.76 30.48 2.38
CA LYS A 110 7.92 30.74 3.26
C LYS A 110 9.16 30.05 2.74
N THR A 111 10.30 30.71 2.86
CA THR A 111 11.61 30.09 2.68
C THR A 111 11.77 28.99 3.74
N VAL A 112 12.15 27.80 3.27
CA VAL A 112 12.36 26.63 4.12
C VAL A 112 13.72 26.05 3.79
N VAL A 113 14.38 25.48 4.79
CA VAL A 113 15.68 24.83 4.63
C VAL A 113 15.44 23.33 4.57
N VAL A 114 16.03 22.64 3.61
CA VAL A 114 15.92 21.19 3.48
C VAL A 114 17.25 20.57 3.90
N GLU A 115 17.22 19.71 4.92
CA GLU A 115 18.38 18.99 5.43
C GLU A 115 18.21 17.48 5.23
N PRO A 116 19.29 16.73 4.96
CA PRO A 116 19.22 15.28 4.90
C PRO A 116 18.92 14.68 6.29
N HIS A 117 18.05 13.67 6.33
CA HIS A 117 17.80 12.88 7.54
C HIS A 117 18.90 11.81 7.72
N ARG A 118 19.01 11.20 8.90
CA ARG A 118 19.91 10.05 9.16
C ARG A 118 19.64 8.84 8.26
N LEU A 119 18.41 8.72 7.75
CA LEU A 119 18.00 7.64 6.85
C LEU A 119 18.19 8.11 5.41
N GLY A 120 18.87 7.30 4.60
CA GLY A 120 19.12 7.63 3.19
C GLY A 120 17.82 7.81 2.40
N GLY A 121 17.74 8.88 1.61
CA GLY A 121 16.58 9.21 0.77
C GLY A 121 15.44 9.95 1.49
N VAL A 122 15.59 10.23 2.80
CA VAL A 122 14.63 11.00 3.59
C VAL A 122 15.25 12.34 3.99
N PHE A 123 14.44 13.38 4.05
CA PHE A 123 14.85 14.75 4.32
C PHE A 123 13.96 15.38 5.40
N ILE A 124 14.49 16.37 6.12
CA ILE A 124 13.74 17.23 7.02
C ILE A 124 13.63 18.60 6.37
N VAL A 125 12.41 19.10 6.23
CA VAL A 125 12.13 20.48 5.87
C VAL A 125 12.00 21.26 7.18
N LYS A 126 13.01 22.08 7.48
CA LYS A 126 13.00 22.98 8.64
C LYS A 126 12.20 24.23 8.32
N GLY A 127 11.34 24.61 9.27
CA GLY A 127 10.47 25.77 9.16
C GLY A 127 9.98 26.23 10.52
N LYS A 128 8.71 26.65 10.61
CA LYS A 128 8.07 26.89 11.93
C LYS A 128 7.77 25.58 12.67
N GLU A 129 7.45 24.56 11.89
CA GLU A 129 7.27 23.18 12.32
C GLU A 129 8.13 22.34 11.38
N ASP A 130 8.96 21.49 11.94
CA ASP A 130 9.79 20.59 11.14
C ASP A 130 8.90 19.50 10.53
N ALA A 131 9.13 19.21 9.25
CA ALA A 131 8.34 18.24 8.52
C ALA A 131 9.25 17.22 7.83
N LEU A 132 8.85 15.95 7.85
CA LEU A 132 9.51 14.92 7.07
C LEU A 132 9.19 15.09 5.59
N ALA A 133 10.16 14.85 4.71
CA ALA A 133 9.96 14.93 3.26
C ALA A 133 10.78 13.90 2.49
N THR A 134 10.34 13.62 1.26
CA THR A 134 11.05 12.78 0.28
C THR A 134 11.31 13.59 -0.98
N LYS A 135 12.41 13.28 -1.70
CA LYS A 135 12.70 13.91 -2.99
C LYS A 135 11.71 13.39 -4.04
N ASN A 136 10.95 14.28 -4.66
CA ASN A 136 9.93 13.89 -5.63
C ASN A 136 10.59 13.33 -6.90
N MET A 137 10.18 12.13 -7.30
CA MET A 137 10.61 11.55 -8.58
C MET A 137 9.87 12.17 -9.77
N VAL A 138 8.59 12.57 -9.60
CA VAL A 138 7.73 13.11 -10.66
C VAL A 138 7.44 14.58 -10.36
N VAL A 139 8.38 15.44 -10.73
CA VAL A 139 8.32 16.89 -10.46
C VAL A 139 7.05 17.50 -11.03
N GLY A 140 6.41 18.38 -10.25
CA GLY A 140 5.21 19.12 -10.65
C GLY A 140 3.90 18.44 -10.25
N GLU A 141 3.94 17.20 -9.79
CA GLU A 141 2.75 16.44 -9.43
C GLU A 141 2.70 16.01 -7.96
N SER A 142 1.54 16.18 -7.32
CA SER A 142 1.22 15.59 -6.02
C SER A 142 0.32 14.36 -6.19
N VAL A 143 0.46 13.38 -5.29
CA VAL A 143 -0.32 12.14 -5.38
C VAL A 143 -1.65 12.26 -4.65
N TYR A 144 -1.66 12.87 -3.47
CA TYR A 144 -2.85 12.98 -2.62
C TYR A 144 -3.09 14.40 -2.10
N GLY A 145 -2.49 15.41 -2.76
CA GLY A 145 -2.62 16.83 -2.40
C GLY A 145 -1.71 17.27 -1.25
N GLU A 146 -0.63 16.53 -0.99
CA GLU A 146 0.42 16.91 -0.05
C GLU A 146 1.13 18.21 -0.45
N LYS A 147 1.70 18.89 0.56
CA LYS A 147 2.52 20.08 0.34
C LYS A 147 3.82 19.68 -0.35
N ARG A 148 4.25 20.54 -1.25
CA ARG A 148 5.50 20.39 -2.00
C ARG A 148 6.39 21.59 -1.76
N VAL A 149 7.68 21.34 -1.74
CA VAL A 149 8.73 22.35 -1.52
C VAL A 149 9.68 22.26 -2.69
N SER A 150 9.78 23.32 -3.47
CA SER A 150 10.75 23.41 -4.55
C SER A 150 11.97 24.18 -4.06
N VAL A 151 13.15 23.59 -4.23
CA VAL A 151 14.45 24.21 -3.97
C VAL A 151 15.18 24.31 -5.31
N ASP A 152 15.65 25.50 -5.64
CA ASP A 152 16.47 25.73 -6.81
C ASP A 152 17.94 25.57 -6.41
N ASP A 153 18.64 24.63 -7.04
CA ASP A 153 20.04 24.31 -6.76
C ASP A 153 20.98 24.86 -7.84
N GLY A 154 20.50 25.84 -8.65
CA GLY A 154 21.27 26.48 -9.72
C GLY A 154 21.50 25.61 -10.97
N ALA A 155 21.49 24.28 -10.82
CA ALA A 155 21.52 23.29 -11.91
C ALA A 155 20.12 22.79 -12.31
N GLY A 156 19.09 23.10 -11.51
CA GLY A 156 17.70 22.74 -11.75
C GLY A 156 16.84 22.83 -10.49
N SER A 157 15.52 22.82 -10.67
CA SER A 157 14.56 22.82 -9.56
C SER A 157 14.35 21.40 -9.02
N ILE A 158 14.79 21.14 -7.79
CA ILE A 158 14.50 19.90 -7.07
C ILE A 158 13.22 20.11 -6.27
N GLU A 159 12.26 19.20 -6.41
CA GLU A 159 11.03 19.23 -5.64
C GLU A 159 11.03 18.16 -4.55
N TYR A 160 10.60 18.54 -3.36
CA TYR A 160 10.41 17.66 -2.20
C TYR A 160 8.92 17.59 -1.86
N ARG A 161 8.47 16.41 -1.44
CA ARG A 161 7.09 16.14 -1.00
C ARG A 161 7.06 15.92 0.50
N VAL A 162 6.16 16.64 1.18
CA VAL A 162 5.97 16.48 2.63
C VAL A 162 5.31 15.15 2.91
N TRP A 163 5.97 14.34 3.74
CA TRP A 163 5.50 13.03 4.16
C TRP A 163 4.79 13.16 5.51
N ASN A 164 3.48 12.92 5.53
CA ASN A 164 2.66 13.10 6.71
C ASN A 164 2.69 11.86 7.65
N PRO A 165 3.18 11.98 8.89
CA PRO A 165 3.20 10.88 9.87
C PRO A 165 1.81 10.35 10.23
N PHE A 166 0.79 11.21 10.28
CA PHE A 166 -0.58 10.83 10.61
C PHE A 166 -1.30 10.07 9.49
N ARG A 167 -0.68 9.95 8.31
CA ARG A 167 -1.23 9.17 7.18
C ARG A 167 -0.37 7.97 6.81
N SER A 168 0.84 7.89 7.34
CA SER A 168 1.81 6.90 6.94
C SER A 168 2.55 6.37 8.16
N LYS A 169 2.29 5.11 8.47
CA LYS A 169 2.89 4.40 9.61
C LYS A 169 4.41 4.32 9.51
N LEU A 170 4.93 4.25 8.28
CA LEU A 170 6.36 4.34 8.02
C LEU A 170 6.92 5.72 8.40
N ALA A 171 6.28 6.83 8.01
CA ALA A 171 6.71 8.16 8.46
C ALA A 171 6.58 8.34 9.97
N ALA A 172 5.50 7.83 10.57
CA ALA A 172 5.34 7.82 12.02
C ALA A 172 6.49 7.06 12.71
N SER A 173 6.92 5.91 12.17
CA SER A 173 8.05 5.15 12.74
C SER A 173 9.38 5.89 12.62
N ILE A 174 9.61 6.58 11.49
CA ILE A 174 10.81 7.39 11.29
C ILE A 174 10.86 8.53 12.30
N MET A 175 9.74 9.23 12.51
CA MET A 175 9.63 10.29 13.52
C MET A 175 9.64 9.77 14.96
N GLY A 176 9.12 8.57 15.19
CA GLY A 176 9.14 7.86 16.47
C GLY A 176 10.53 7.35 16.87
N GLY A 177 11.55 7.57 16.03
CA GLY A 177 12.94 7.28 16.39
C GLY A 177 13.48 5.94 15.89
N LEU A 178 12.81 5.28 14.94
CA LEU A 178 13.27 4.01 14.36
C LEU A 178 14.70 4.12 13.77
N GLU A 179 15.65 3.33 14.29
CA GLU A 179 17.08 3.42 13.96
C GLU A 179 17.34 3.19 12.47
N ASN A 180 16.74 2.13 11.90
CA ASN A 180 16.95 1.78 10.50
C ASN A 180 15.72 1.11 9.88
N THR A 181 15.16 1.75 8.86
CA THR A 181 14.08 1.17 8.04
C THR A 181 14.60 0.14 7.03
N HIS A 182 15.91 0.10 6.78
CA HIS A 182 16.58 -0.66 5.72
C HIS A 182 16.13 -0.33 4.28
N ILE A 183 15.19 0.62 4.11
CA ILE A 183 14.77 1.16 2.82
C ILE A 183 15.75 2.29 2.47
N LYS A 184 16.67 2.00 1.57
CA LYS A 184 17.70 2.94 1.10
C LYS A 184 17.57 3.14 -0.41
N PRO A 185 18.13 4.22 -0.98
CA PRO A 185 18.23 4.35 -2.43
C PRO A 185 18.85 3.09 -3.08
N GLY A 186 18.24 2.59 -4.15
CA GLY A 186 18.65 1.35 -4.85
C GLY A 186 18.12 0.04 -4.26
N THR A 187 17.37 0.08 -3.15
CA THR A 187 16.83 -1.14 -2.50
C THR A 187 15.66 -1.72 -3.28
N LYS A 188 15.55 -3.06 -3.35
CA LYS A 188 14.33 -3.73 -3.83
C LYS A 188 13.37 -3.95 -2.66
N LEU A 189 12.21 -3.30 -2.69
CA LEU A 189 11.19 -3.31 -1.65
C LEU A 189 9.96 -4.08 -2.09
N LEU A 190 9.48 -5.01 -1.27
CA LEU A 190 8.13 -5.60 -1.39
C LEU A 190 7.21 -4.97 -0.34
N TYR A 191 6.20 -4.24 -0.80
CA TYR A 191 5.21 -3.59 0.04
C TYR A 191 3.91 -4.40 0.04
N LEU A 192 3.52 -4.93 1.21
CA LEU A 192 2.30 -5.70 1.40
C LEU A 192 1.21 -4.80 2.00
N GLY A 193 0.07 -4.71 1.33
CA GLY A 193 -1.04 -3.84 1.74
C GLY A 193 -0.86 -2.40 1.27
N ALA A 194 -0.57 -2.20 -0.02
CA ALA A 194 -0.28 -0.89 -0.61
C ALA A 194 -1.45 0.11 -0.60
N ALA A 195 -2.68 -0.37 -0.39
CA ALA A 195 -3.92 0.40 -0.45
C ALA A 195 -3.97 1.27 -1.72
N SER A 196 -4.18 2.58 -1.57
CA SER A 196 -4.22 3.54 -2.69
C SER A 196 -2.84 4.03 -3.15
N GLY A 197 -1.75 3.54 -2.55
CA GLY A 197 -0.38 3.89 -2.95
C GLY A 197 0.16 5.21 -2.38
N THR A 198 -0.48 5.79 -1.37
CA THR A 198 -0.01 7.04 -0.73
C THR A 198 1.40 6.88 -0.15
N THR A 199 1.60 5.92 0.76
CA THR A 199 2.92 5.60 1.33
C THR A 199 3.86 4.99 0.29
N VAL A 200 3.35 4.14 -0.60
CA VAL A 200 4.15 3.54 -1.69
C VAL A 200 4.81 4.60 -2.55
N SER A 201 4.11 5.71 -2.82
CA SER A 201 4.70 6.82 -3.57
C SER A 201 5.90 7.48 -2.87
N HIS A 202 5.92 7.52 -1.54
CA HIS A 202 7.07 8.00 -0.78
C HIS A 202 8.18 6.95 -0.71
N CYS A 203 7.84 5.67 -0.54
CA CYS A 203 8.82 4.59 -0.61
C CYS A 203 9.53 4.57 -1.97
N SER A 204 8.78 4.79 -3.05
CA SER A 204 9.29 4.95 -4.42
C SER A 204 10.27 6.11 -4.53
N ASP A 205 9.94 7.26 -3.94
CA ASP A 205 10.81 8.43 -3.91
C ASP A 205 12.13 8.15 -3.15
N VAL A 206 12.06 7.43 -2.02
CA VAL A 206 13.23 7.07 -1.18
C VAL A 206 14.13 6.06 -1.88
N VAL A 207 13.55 5.03 -2.50
CA VAL A 207 14.26 3.99 -3.22
C VAL A 207 14.91 4.54 -4.50
N GLY A 208 14.29 5.54 -5.12
CA GLY A 208 14.83 6.18 -6.30
C GLY A 208 14.71 5.32 -7.58
N PRO A 209 15.31 5.78 -8.70
CA PRO A 209 15.16 5.14 -10.01
C PRO A 209 15.90 3.79 -10.12
N GLU A 210 16.95 3.59 -9.33
CA GLU A 210 17.77 2.37 -9.36
C GLU A 210 17.15 1.19 -8.62
N GLY A 211 16.22 1.45 -7.69
CA GLY A 211 15.53 0.41 -6.96
C GLY A 211 14.11 0.20 -7.46
N ILE A 212 13.44 -0.82 -6.92
CA ILE A 212 12.11 -1.25 -7.38
C ILE A 212 11.21 -1.44 -6.16
N VAL A 213 9.96 -0.97 -6.26
CA VAL A 213 8.92 -1.18 -5.26
C VAL A 213 7.83 -2.07 -5.85
N TYR A 214 7.75 -3.31 -5.38
CA TYR A 214 6.65 -4.22 -5.68
C TYR A 214 5.51 -3.93 -4.70
N ALA A 215 4.38 -3.42 -5.19
CA ALA A 215 3.26 -3.00 -4.36
C ALA A 215 2.09 -3.99 -4.50
N VAL A 216 1.88 -4.80 -3.46
CA VAL A 216 0.81 -5.81 -3.42
C VAL A 216 -0.42 -5.24 -2.74
N GLU A 217 -1.55 -5.30 -3.44
CA GLU A 217 -2.85 -4.88 -2.92
C GLU A 217 -3.95 -5.87 -3.32
N PHE A 218 -4.83 -6.21 -2.39
CA PHE A 218 -5.92 -7.16 -2.67
C PHE A 218 -7.15 -6.47 -3.27
N SER A 219 -7.44 -5.24 -2.84
CA SER A 219 -8.64 -4.52 -3.29
C SER A 219 -8.51 -4.03 -4.72
N HIS A 220 -9.41 -4.46 -5.60
CA HIS A 220 -9.51 -3.94 -6.97
C HIS A 220 -9.76 -2.43 -7.03
N ARG A 221 -10.51 -1.87 -6.07
CA ARG A 221 -10.79 -0.43 -6.01
C ARG A 221 -9.49 0.33 -5.72
N SER A 222 -8.80 -0.04 -4.65
CA SER A 222 -7.55 0.59 -4.26
C SER A 222 -6.45 0.35 -5.30
N GLY A 223 -6.47 -0.84 -5.92
CA GLY A 223 -5.60 -1.20 -7.04
C GLY A 223 -5.73 -0.27 -8.25
N ARG A 224 -6.92 0.30 -8.52
CA ARG A 224 -7.08 1.31 -9.59
C ARG A 224 -6.31 2.59 -9.28
N ASP A 225 -6.36 3.05 -8.03
CA ASP A 225 -5.63 4.24 -7.59
C ASP A 225 -4.11 3.97 -7.61
N LEU A 226 -3.70 2.77 -7.14
CA LEU A 226 -2.32 2.32 -7.18
C LEU A 226 -1.76 2.25 -8.61
N LEU A 227 -2.56 1.76 -9.57
CA LEU A 227 -2.20 1.78 -11.00
C LEU A 227 -1.99 3.21 -11.52
N GLY A 228 -2.80 4.16 -11.06
CA GLY A 228 -2.64 5.58 -11.37
C GLY A 228 -1.30 6.14 -10.89
N VAL A 229 -0.86 5.74 -9.69
CA VAL A 229 0.46 6.11 -9.14
C VAL A 229 1.59 5.43 -9.93
N ALA A 230 1.46 4.14 -10.20
CA ALA A 230 2.47 3.35 -10.91
C ALA A 230 2.67 3.79 -12.37
N LYS A 231 1.61 4.26 -13.05
CA LYS A 231 1.72 4.81 -14.41
C LYS A 231 2.73 5.96 -14.50
N LYS A 232 2.88 6.71 -13.42
CA LYS A 232 3.73 7.91 -13.35
C LYS A 232 5.10 7.61 -12.75
N ARG A 233 5.23 6.52 -11.99
CA ARG A 233 6.45 6.10 -11.28
C ARG A 233 6.94 4.76 -11.84
N PRO A 234 7.93 4.76 -12.73
CA PRO A 234 8.35 3.55 -13.45
C PRO A 234 8.97 2.49 -12.55
N ASN A 235 9.46 2.88 -11.37
CA ASN A 235 10.03 1.97 -10.37
C ASN A 235 8.99 1.29 -9.48
N VAL A 236 7.69 1.56 -9.66
CA VAL A 236 6.61 0.91 -8.91
C VAL A 236 5.94 -0.15 -9.78
N VAL A 237 5.94 -1.40 -9.31
CA VAL A 237 5.24 -2.53 -9.95
C VAL A 237 3.98 -2.84 -9.15
N PRO A 238 2.78 -2.47 -9.64
CA PRO A 238 1.52 -2.73 -8.95
C PRO A 238 1.08 -4.18 -9.17
N ILE A 239 0.73 -4.88 -8.10
CA ILE A 239 0.29 -6.27 -8.10
C ILE A 239 -1.06 -6.34 -7.39
N VAL A 240 -2.13 -6.57 -8.15
CA VAL A 240 -3.49 -6.68 -7.60
C VAL A 240 -3.81 -8.14 -7.31
N GLU A 241 -3.29 -8.66 -6.20
CA GLU A 241 -3.45 -10.05 -5.76
C GLU A 241 -3.48 -10.17 -4.23
N ASP A 242 -3.96 -11.32 -3.74
CA ASP A 242 -3.98 -11.63 -2.31
C ASP A 242 -2.57 -11.98 -1.79
N ALA A 243 -2.07 -11.20 -0.83
CA ALA A 243 -0.79 -11.40 -0.19
C ALA A 243 -0.65 -12.75 0.54
N ARG A 244 -1.77 -13.42 0.89
CA ARG A 244 -1.78 -14.78 1.48
C ARG A 244 -1.29 -15.87 0.52
N HIS A 245 -1.30 -15.58 -0.79
CA HIS A 245 -1.03 -16.54 -1.86
C HIS A 245 0.14 -16.09 -2.76
N PRO A 246 1.39 -16.02 -2.23
CA PRO A 246 2.55 -15.50 -2.97
C PRO A 246 2.87 -16.28 -4.25
N HIS A 247 2.43 -17.53 -4.36
CA HIS A 247 2.60 -18.33 -5.58
C HIS A 247 1.89 -17.74 -6.80
N LYS A 248 0.85 -16.90 -6.63
CA LYS A 248 0.12 -16.29 -7.74
C LYS A 248 0.93 -15.23 -8.48
N TYR A 249 1.75 -14.46 -7.76
CA TYR A 249 2.58 -13.39 -8.32
C TYR A 249 4.07 -13.71 -8.28
N ARG A 250 4.43 -14.99 -8.08
CA ARG A 250 5.83 -15.45 -8.09
C ARG A 250 6.60 -15.14 -9.37
N MET A 251 5.89 -14.98 -10.49
CA MET A 251 6.50 -14.67 -11.79
C MET A 251 6.84 -13.18 -11.92
N LEU A 252 6.24 -12.32 -11.11
CA LEU A 252 6.40 -10.86 -11.18
C LEU A 252 7.48 -10.36 -10.21
N VAL A 253 7.55 -10.98 -9.02
CA VAL A 253 8.41 -10.51 -7.93
C VAL A 253 9.72 -11.28 -7.92
N GLY A 254 10.84 -10.57 -8.09
CA GLY A 254 12.18 -11.13 -7.92
C GLY A 254 12.60 -11.19 -6.45
N MET A 255 13.85 -11.60 -6.18
CA MET A 255 14.40 -11.52 -4.83
C MET A 255 14.48 -10.06 -4.37
N VAL A 256 13.92 -9.78 -3.20
CA VAL A 256 13.86 -8.46 -2.56
C VAL A 256 14.76 -8.39 -1.34
N ASP A 257 15.13 -7.17 -0.98
CA ASP A 257 16.02 -6.89 0.15
C ASP A 257 15.24 -6.58 1.42
N VAL A 258 14.07 -5.93 1.26
CA VAL A 258 13.21 -5.50 2.36
C VAL A 258 11.75 -5.82 2.05
N ILE A 259 11.02 -6.28 3.06
CA ILE A 259 9.55 -6.35 3.06
C ILE A 259 9.02 -5.28 4.00
N PHE A 260 8.07 -4.47 3.55
CA PHE A 260 7.25 -3.63 4.43
C PHE A 260 5.82 -4.17 4.45
N SER A 261 5.27 -4.45 5.64
CA SER A 261 3.92 -4.99 5.80
C SER A 261 3.03 -4.01 6.55
N ASP A 262 2.00 -3.51 5.87
CA ASP A 262 0.92 -2.68 6.44
C ASP A 262 -0.43 -3.41 6.41
N VAL A 263 -0.39 -4.75 6.35
CA VAL A 263 -1.59 -5.59 6.30
C VAL A 263 -2.23 -5.66 7.69
N ALA A 264 -3.47 -5.21 7.81
CA ALA A 264 -4.25 -5.30 9.04
C ALA A 264 -5.10 -6.59 9.07
N GLN A 265 -4.46 -7.74 9.31
CA GLN A 265 -5.13 -9.04 9.40
C GLN A 265 -4.66 -9.81 10.64
N PRO A 266 -5.50 -10.67 11.25
CA PRO A 266 -5.09 -11.49 12.39
C PRO A 266 -3.97 -12.50 12.06
N ASP A 267 -3.88 -12.93 10.80
CA ASP A 267 -2.85 -13.85 10.31
C ASP A 267 -1.62 -13.14 9.71
N GLN A 268 -1.33 -11.92 10.18
CA GLN A 268 -0.26 -11.06 9.64
C GLN A 268 1.11 -11.74 9.64
N ALA A 269 1.55 -12.31 10.78
CA ALA A 269 2.85 -13.00 10.87
C ALA A 269 3.01 -14.09 9.80
N ARG A 270 1.97 -14.89 9.57
CA ARG A 270 1.95 -15.96 8.55
C ARG A 270 2.07 -15.38 7.14
N ILE A 271 1.35 -14.29 6.84
CA ILE A 271 1.41 -13.62 5.53
C ILE A 271 2.83 -13.14 5.26
N VAL A 272 3.45 -12.46 6.23
CA VAL A 272 4.82 -11.94 6.10
C VAL A 272 5.81 -13.09 5.95
N ALA A 273 5.65 -14.17 6.73
CA ALA A 273 6.51 -15.33 6.64
C ALA A 273 6.47 -16.01 5.27
N LEU A 274 5.27 -16.26 4.72
CA LEU A 274 5.11 -16.85 3.40
C LEU A 274 5.72 -15.98 2.30
N ASN A 275 5.57 -14.66 2.40
CA ASN A 275 6.19 -13.73 1.45
C ASN A 275 7.71 -13.72 1.57
N ALA A 276 8.24 -13.73 2.80
CA ALA A 276 9.68 -13.76 3.03
C ALA A 276 10.32 -15.06 2.55
N GLN A 277 9.66 -16.20 2.77
CA GLN A 277 10.14 -17.50 2.29
C GLN A 277 10.28 -17.55 0.76
N ASN A 278 9.44 -16.82 0.03
CA ASN A 278 9.45 -16.82 -1.44
C ASN A 278 10.34 -15.73 -2.04
N PHE A 279 10.39 -14.54 -1.44
CA PHE A 279 10.97 -13.36 -2.09
C PHE A 279 12.11 -12.71 -1.29
N LEU A 280 12.15 -12.85 0.04
CA LEU A 280 13.14 -12.14 0.84
C LEU A 280 14.47 -12.88 0.85
N ARG A 281 15.56 -12.17 0.54
CA ARG A 281 16.91 -12.73 0.63
C ARG A 281 17.26 -13.11 2.08
N ASN A 282 18.14 -14.09 2.24
CA ASN A 282 18.72 -14.39 3.56
C ASN A 282 19.49 -13.16 4.07
N GLY A 283 19.28 -12.79 5.34
CA GLY A 283 19.79 -11.54 5.89
C GLY A 283 19.03 -10.29 5.43
N GLY A 284 17.96 -10.44 4.65
CA GLY A 284 17.03 -9.34 4.32
C GLY A 284 16.21 -8.91 5.54
N HIS A 285 15.53 -7.78 5.41
CA HIS A 285 14.81 -7.17 6.53
C HIS A 285 13.29 -7.17 6.30
N ALA A 286 12.53 -7.31 7.37
CA ALA A 286 11.09 -7.14 7.37
C ALA A 286 10.73 -6.04 8.37
N VAL A 287 9.97 -5.06 7.91
CA VAL A 287 9.41 -3.98 8.71
C VAL A 287 7.90 -4.20 8.74
N ILE A 288 7.36 -4.48 9.92
CA ILE A 288 5.98 -4.93 10.09
C ILE A 288 5.25 -3.93 10.96
N SER A 289 4.18 -3.35 10.44
CA SER A 289 3.29 -2.49 11.21
C SER A 289 2.18 -3.34 11.85
N ILE A 290 2.22 -3.46 13.16
CA ILE A 290 1.27 -4.24 13.96
C ILE A 290 0.23 -3.28 14.53
N LYS A 291 -1.04 -3.59 14.31
CA LYS A 291 -2.18 -2.90 14.92
C LYS A 291 -2.86 -3.87 15.88
N ALA A 292 -2.73 -3.63 17.19
CA ALA A 292 -3.22 -4.57 18.20
C ALA A 292 -4.72 -4.89 18.01
N ASN A 293 -5.53 -3.85 17.85
CA ASN A 293 -6.98 -3.96 17.69
C ASN A 293 -7.45 -4.77 16.46
N CYS A 294 -6.61 -4.95 15.44
CA CYS A 294 -6.96 -5.78 14.27
C CYS A 294 -6.55 -7.25 14.42
N ILE A 295 -5.72 -7.56 15.40
CA ILE A 295 -5.28 -8.92 15.68
C ILE A 295 -6.14 -9.50 16.79
N ASP A 296 -6.22 -8.80 17.91
CA ASP A 296 -7.08 -9.15 19.03
C ASP A 296 -7.54 -7.86 19.72
N SER A 297 -8.84 -7.57 19.65
CA SER A 297 -9.44 -6.37 20.26
C SER A 297 -9.75 -6.54 21.75
N THR A 298 -9.56 -7.73 22.32
CA THR A 298 -9.89 -8.04 23.72
C THR A 298 -8.66 -8.07 24.61
N ALA A 299 -7.48 -8.29 24.04
CA ALA A 299 -6.21 -8.32 24.73
C ALA A 299 -5.54 -6.94 24.81
N GLU A 300 -4.71 -6.75 25.83
CA GLU A 300 -3.88 -5.55 25.95
C GLU A 300 -2.87 -5.45 24.78
N PRO A 301 -2.63 -4.25 24.22
CA PRO A 301 -1.75 -4.08 23.05
C PRO A 301 -0.36 -4.66 23.23
N GLU A 302 0.23 -4.53 24.42
CA GLU A 302 1.56 -5.06 24.75
C GLU A 302 1.62 -6.59 24.63
N ALA A 303 0.57 -7.29 25.08
CA ALA A 303 0.47 -8.73 24.98
C ALA A 303 0.34 -9.18 23.52
N VAL A 304 -0.43 -8.44 22.71
CA VAL A 304 -0.57 -8.69 21.27
C VAL A 304 0.77 -8.51 20.55
N PHE A 305 1.51 -7.44 20.87
CA PHE A 305 2.83 -7.20 20.28
C PHE A 305 3.82 -8.32 20.63
N ALA A 306 3.88 -8.74 21.90
CA ALA A 306 4.72 -9.85 22.33
C ALA A 306 4.36 -11.16 21.63
N GLY A 307 3.07 -11.44 21.47
CA GLY A 307 2.56 -12.60 20.74
C GLY A 307 3.00 -12.63 19.28
N GLU A 308 2.86 -11.51 18.56
CA GLU A 308 3.29 -11.41 17.17
C GLU A 308 4.81 -11.53 17.01
N VAL A 309 5.59 -10.92 17.91
CA VAL A 309 7.05 -11.06 17.91
C VAL A 309 7.48 -12.51 18.11
N ASN A 310 6.77 -13.28 18.94
CA ASN A 310 7.05 -14.71 19.12
C ASN A 310 6.70 -15.54 17.88
N LYS A 311 5.56 -15.29 17.24
CA LYS A 311 5.21 -15.94 15.96
C LYS A 311 6.26 -15.65 14.88
N LEU A 312 6.79 -14.43 14.82
CA LEU A 312 7.87 -14.08 13.89
C LEU A 312 9.17 -14.85 14.16
N LYS A 313 9.51 -15.07 15.44
CA LYS A 313 10.68 -15.87 15.82
C LYS A 313 10.55 -17.32 15.35
N GLU A 314 9.36 -17.91 15.47
CA GLU A 314 9.06 -19.26 14.98
C GLU A 314 9.27 -19.36 13.45
N GLU A 315 8.96 -18.28 12.72
CA GLU A 315 9.13 -18.16 11.28
C GLU A 315 10.55 -17.75 10.82
N LYS A 316 11.56 -17.95 11.68
CA LYS A 316 12.99 -17.68 11.41
C LYS A 316 13.34 -16.20 11.24
N PHE A 317 12.55 -15.30 11.79
CA PHE A 317 12.93 -13.90 11.92
C PHE A 317 13.62 -13.64 13.25
N LYS A 318 14.63 -12.78 13.23
CA LYS A 318 15.25 -12.22 14.43
C LYS A 318 14.76 -10.77 14.58
N PRO A 319 13.89 -10.46 15.56
CA PRO A 319 13.51 -9.07 15.83
C PRO A 319 14.76 -8.28 16.24
N LEU A 320 14.86 -7.05 15.74
CA LEU A 320 15.96 -6.12 16.01
C LEU A 320 15.48 -4.96 16.88
N GLU A 321 14.38 -4.34 16.47
CA GLU A 321 13.88 -3.10 17.04
C GLU A 321 12.35 -3.12 17.05
N GLN A 322 11.76 -2.49 18.05
CA GLN A 322 10.32 -2.27 18.16
C GLN A 322 10.08 -0.84 18.63
N VAL A 323 9.21 -0.11 17.93
CA VAL A 323 8.84 1.28 18.25
C VAL A 323 7.32 1.40 18.24
N THR A 324 6.76 1.99 19.28
CA THR A 324 5.33 2.36 19.31
C THR A 324 5.11 3.67 18.56
N LEU A 325 3.96 3.81 17.89
CA LEU A 325 3.68 4.96 17.02
C LEU A 325 2.94 6.11 17.71
N GLU A 326 2.86 6.10 19.04
CA GLU A 326 2.30 7.22 19.79
C GLU A 326 3.24 8.43 19.71
N PRO A 327 2.76 9.64 19.36
CA PRO A 327 1.38 10.13 19.43
C PRO A 327 0.55 10.07 18.13
N TYR A 328 1.08 9.50 17.04
CA TYR A 328 0.45 9.56 15.71
C TYR A 328 -0.69 8.56 15.54
N GLU A 329 -0.46 7.30 15.94
CA GLU A 329 -1.45 6.23 15.90
C GLU A 329 -1.47 5.49 17.25
N ARG A 330 -2.66 5.32 17.83
CA ARG A 330 -2.86 4.57 19.09
C ARG A 330 -2.87 3.07 18.84
N ASP A 331 -2.34 2.28 19.76
CA ASP A 331 -2.31 0.81 19.70
C ASP A 331 -1.59 0.25 18.45
N HIS A 332 -0.64 1.01 17.92
CA HIS A 332 0.21 0.60 16.80
C HIS A 332 1.68 0.53 17.22
N ALA A 333 2.35 -0.51 16.74
CA ALA A 333 3.80 -0.68 16.87
C ALA A 333 4.40 -1.12 15.55
N VAL A 334 5.60 -0.64 15.25
CA VAL A 334 6.42 -1.11 14.13
C VAL A 334 7.53 -1.98 14.69
N VAL A 335 7.66 -3.19 14.13
CA VAL A 335 8.72 -4.14 14.46
C VAL A 335 9.62 -4.31 13.24
N VAL A 336 10.92 -4.16 13.44
CA VAL A 336 11.95 -4.45 12.45
C VAL A 336 12.59 -5.79 12.79
N ALA A 337 12.68 -6.68 11.82
CA ALA A 337 13.26 -8.00 11.99
C ALA A 337 14.17 -8.37 10.81
N THR A 338 15.17 -9.21 11.07
CA THR A 338 16.05 -9.79 10.04
C THR A 338 15.62 -11.21 9.73
N TYR A 339 15.42 -11.53 8.46
CA TYR A 339 15.07 -12.86 8.01
C TYR A 339 16.30 -13.75 7.88
N ARG A 340 16.30 -14.92 8.53
CA ARG A 340 17.40 -15.91 8.47
C ARG A 340 18.77 -15.24 8.55
N PRO A 341 19.10 -14.56 9.68
CA PRO A 341 20.33 -13.82 9.81
C PRO A 341 21.52 -14.74 9.50
N VAL A 342 22.33 -14.32 8.53
CA VAL A 342 23.55 -15.05 8.20
C VAL A 342 24.48 -14.89 9.39
N LYS A 343 24.82 -16.00 10.06
CA LYS A 343 25.86 -15.97 11.09
C LYS A 343 27.13 -15.50 10.41
N GLY A 344 27.57 -14.28 10.72
CA GLY A 344 28.90 -13.83 10.30
C GLY A 344 29.92 -14.83 10.81
N LYS A 345 30.83 -15.29 9.93
CA LYS A 345 32.08 -15.89 10.39
C LYS A 345 32.68 -14.87 11.36
N LYS A 346 32.82 -15.25 12.63
CA LYS A 346 33.77 -14.56 13.51
C LYS A 346 35.12 -14.66 12.80
N VAL A 347 35.60 -13.55 12.27
CA VAL A 347 36.99 -13.38 11.89
C VAL A 347 37.75 -13.09 13.17
#